data_AF-A0A4Z2B5J7-F1
#
_entry.id   AF-A0A4Z2B5J7-F1
#
_cell.length_a   1.000
_cell.length_b   1.000
_cell.length_c   1.000
_cell.angle_alpha   90.00
_cell.angle_beta   90.00
_cell.angle_gamma   90.00
#
_symmetry.space_group_name_H-M   'P 1'
#
loop_
_entity.id
_entity.type
_entity.pdbx_description
1 polymer ?
#
loop_
_entity_poly.entity_id
_entity_poly.type
_entity_poly.pdbx_seq_one_letter_code
_entity_poly.pdbx_strand_id
1 'polypeptide(L)'
;MGAGIALMFRKKFNGVEELKQQKKVTGQCAVLKRHKRYVYYLITKKRFNNKPSYESLRQSLEDMKTHCTLNGVTRLSMPRIGCGLDRLHWDRVSVILEQMFKHSGISVTIYSLPERAKTHMSTGGLKYLLTEKDKLRSQDSFDKKQDTMPPPPGRSLKGSWRLNYFTGDLFSCPGDEALAHCISEDCHMGAGIALMFRKKFNGVEELKQQKKVTGQCAVLKRHKRYVYYLITKKRFNNKPSYESLRQSLEDMKTHCTLNGVTRLSMPRIGCGLDRLHWDRVSVILEQVFKHSGISVTIYSLPERAEMTVMHESHR
;
A
#
# COMPACT_ATOMS: atom_id res chain seq x y z
N MET A 1 23.81 5.23 7.02
CA MET A 1 23.76 5.01 5.56
C MET A 1 24.53 3.73 5.18
N GLY A 2 24.12 2.56 5.70
CA GLY A 2 24.88 1.31 5.55
C GLY A 2 24.31 0.30 4.55
N ALA A 3 23.05 0.45 4.13
CA ALA A 3 22.34 -0.52 3.29
C ALA A 3 21.28 0.14 2.40
N GLY A 4 20.84 -0.58 1.36
CA GLY A 4 19.73 -0.19 0.49
C GLY A 4 19.98 1.07 -0.36
N ILE A 5 18.90 1.80 -0.66
CA ILE A 5 18.96 3.03 -1.49
C ILE A 5 19.83 4.11 -0.84
N ALA A 6 19.88 4.17 0.49
CA ALA A 6 20.74 5.10 1.21
C ALA A 6 22.25 4.87 0.93
N LEU A 7 22.68 3.62 0.72
CA LEU A 7 24.05 3.30 0.33
C LEU A 7 24.35 3.76 -1.11
N MET A 8 23.37 3.62 -2.02
CA MET A 8 23.49 4.12 -3.40
C MET A 8 23.63 5.65 -3.43
N PHE A 9 22.83 6.36 -2.64
CA PHE A 9 22.92 7.81 -2.51
C PHE A 9 24.24 8.26 -1.91
N ARG A 10 24.78 7.53 -0.92
CA ARG A 10 26.11 7.80 -0.37
C ARG A 10 27.21 7.68 -1.44
N LYS A 11 27.20 6.58 -2.21
CA LYS A 11 28.19 6.35 -3.29
C LYS A 11 28.09 7.38 -4.42
N LYS A 12 26.87 7.84 -4.74
CA LYS A 12 26.62 8.70 -5.90
C LYS A 12 26.80 10.20 -5.64
N PHE A 13 26.44 10.68 -4.45
CA PHE A 13 26.39 12.13 -4.18
C PHE A 13 27.45 12.64 -3.21
N ASN A 14 28.22 11.73 -2.58
CA ASN A 14 29.34 11.98 -1.67
C ASN A 14 29.26 13.30 -0.88
N GLY A 15 28.77 13.26 0.35
CA GLY A 15 28.51 14.46 1.17
C GLY A 15 28.11 14.14 2.59
N VAL A 16 28.60 13.04 3.13
CA VAL A 16 28.19 12.54 4.46
C VAL A 16 28.61 13.49 5.57
N GLU A 17 29.79 14.12 5.45
CA GLU A 17 30.27 15.07 6.44
C GLU A 17 29.47 16.38 6.45
N GLU A 18 29.09 16.91 5.27
CA GLU A 18 28.17 18.06 5.16
C GLU A 18 26.79 17.76 5.77
N LEU A 19 26.27 16.55 5.58
CA LEU A 19 25.01 16.12 6.19
C LEU A 19 25.12 16.01 7.72
N LYS A 20 26.27 15.56 8.24
CA LYS A 20 26.53 15.49 9.69
C LYS A 20 26.69 16.88 10.31
N GLN A 21 27.31 17.83 9.61
CA GLN A 21 27.49 19.21 10.07
C GLN A 21 26.15 19.93 10.31
N GLN A 22 25.09 19.54 9.61
CA GLN A 22 23.75 20.12 9.80
C GLN A 22 23.10 19.73 11.14
N LYS A 23 23.70 18.80 11.91
CA LYS A 23 23.26 18.36 13.26
C LYS A 23 21.75 18.10 13.38
N LYS A 24 21.14 17.60 12.30
CA LYS A 24 19.69 17.40 12.21
C LYS A 24 19.24 16.25 13.13
N VAL A 25 18.11 16.44 13.79
CA VAL A 25 17.52 15.45 14.72
C VAL A 25 16.43 14.62 14.04
N THR A 26 15.95 13.58 14.73
CA THR A 26 14.85 12.75 14.23
C THR A 26 13.59 13.58 14.00
N GLY A 27 12.95 13.40 12.85
CA GLY A 27 11.82 14.22 12.42
C GLY A 27 12.22 15.40 11.53
N GLN A 28 13.51 15.59 11.24
CA GLN A 28 14.00 16.64 10.34
C GLN A 28 14.53 16.08 9.02
N CYS A 29 14.64 16.95 8.02
CA CYS A 29 15.25 16.67 6.73
C CYS A 29 16.64 17.31 6.65
N ALA A 30 17.65 16.50 6.34
CA ALA A 30 18.96 17.01 5.95
C ALA A 30 19.00 17.23 4.44
N VAL A 31 19.61 18.33 4.00
CA VAL A 31 19.58 18.75 2.59
C VAL A 31 20.99 18.87 2.06
N LEU A 32 21.25 18.24 0.92
CA LEU A 32 22.51 18.40 0.20
C LEU A 32 22.23 19.14 -1.11
N LYS A 33 22.83 20.32 -1.29
CA LYS A 33 22.77 21.04 -2.56
C LYS A 33 23.90 20.56 -3.47
N ARG A 34 23.55 20.05 -4.64
CA ARG A 34 24.51 19.65 -5.68
C ARG A 34 24.10 20.29 -7.01
N HIS A 35 24.90 21.23 -7.48
CA HIS A 35 24.61 22.06 -8.65
C HIS A 35 23.20 22.69 -8.57
N LYS A 36 22.31 22.35 -9.52
CA LYS A 36 20.93 22.85 -9.63
C LYS A 36 19.89 21.91 -8.97
N ARG A 37 20.31 20.98 -8.11
CA ARG A 37 19.41 20.00 -7.48
C ARG A 37 19.61 19.94 -5.97
N TYR A 38 18.49 19.80 -5.26
CA TYR A 38 18.47 19.49 -3.84
C TYR A 38 18.28 17.99 -3.66
N VAL A 39 19.11 17.38 -2.82
CA VAL A 39 18.99 15.98 -2.41
C VAL A 39 18.55 15.95 -0.95
N TYR A 40 17.36 15.42 -0.72
CA TYR A 40 16.72 15.37 0.59
C TYR A 40 16.97 14.04 1.28
N TYR A 41 17.41 14.09 2.53
CA TYR A 41 17.65 12.95 3.40
C TYR A 41 16.73 13.04 4.61
N LEU A 42 15.67 12.23 4.63
CA LEU A 42 14.70 12.20 5.72
C LEU A 42 15.29 11.44 6.92
N ILE A 43 15.39 12.10 8.08
CA ILE A 43 15.92 11.50 9.30
C ILE A 43 14.76 10.95 10.14
N THR A 44 14.37 9.73 9.84
CA THR A 44 13.18 9.10 10.44
C THR A 44 13.48 8.29 11.71
N LYS A 45 14.76 8.20 12.15
CA LYS A 45 15.21 7.37 13.28
C LYS A 45 16.33 8.02 14.10
N LYS A 46 16.31 7.80 15.42
CA LYS A 46 17.39 8.20 16.36
C LYS A 46 18.64 7.32 16.26
N ARG A 47 18.49 6.02 16.00
CA ARG A 47 19.56 5.04 15.82
C ARG A 47 19.23 4.12 14.64
N PHE A 48 20.25 3.54 14.00
CA PHE A 48 20.05 2.65 12.84
C PHE A 48 19.20 1.41 13.16
N ASN A 49 19.24 0.93 14.41
CA ASN A 49 18.44 -0.18 14.92
C ASN A 49 17.02 0.19 15.34
N ASN A 50 16.68 1.48 15.43
CA ASN A 50 15.32 1.88 15.78
C ASN A 50 14.41 1.72 14.56
N LYS A 51 13.15 1.36 14.79
CA LYS A 51 12.13 1.38 13.73
C LYS A 51 11.59 2.80 13.60
N PRO A 52 11.36 3.32 12.39
CA PRO A 52 10.78 4.65 12.22
C PRO A 52 9.28 4.60 12.55
N SER A 53 8.73 5.68 13.11
CA SER A 53 7.28 5.81 13.29
C SER A 53 6.68 6.61 12.11
N TYR A 54 5.37 6.48 11.88
CA TYR A 54 4.68 7.31 10.89
C TYR A 54 4.73 8.80 11.26
N GLU A 55 4.76 9.10 12.55
CA GLU A 55 4.90 10.46 13.06
C GLU A 55 6.26 11.09 12.71
N SER A 56 7.36 10.36 12.94
CA SER A 56 8.70 10.87 12.60
C SER A 56 8.88 11.03 11.09
N LEU A 57 8.27 10.16 10.29
CA LEU A 57 8.23 10.30 8.85
C LEU A 57 7.44 11.55 8.43
N ARG A 58 6.26 11.78 9.03
CA ARG A 58 5.44 12.95 8.75
C ARG A 58 6.16 14.25 9.09
N GLN A 59 6.79 14.33 10.26
CA GLN A 59 7.60 15.49 10.65
C GLN A 59 8.73 15.74 9.63
N SER A 60 9.43 14.69 9.22
CA SER A 60 10.53 14.81 8.24
C SER A 60 10.04 15.29 6.87
N LEU A 61 8.85 14.84 6.45
CA LEU A 61 8.22 15.26 5.20
C LEU A 61 7.72 16.72 5.26
N GLU A 62 7.27 17.19 6.42
CA GLU A 62 6.80 18.58 6.61
C GLU A 62 7.98 19.54 6.57
N ASP A 63 9.09 19.17 7.21
CA ASP A 63 10.35 19.93 7.15
C ASP A 63 10.88 19.99 5.71
N MET A 64 10.84 18.85 4.99
CA MET A 64 11.19 18.80 3.56
C MET A 64 10.27 19.69 2.72
N LYS A 65 8.96 19.66 2.95
CA LYS A 65 7.98 20.50 2.25
C LYS A 65 8.26 21.99 2.49
N THR A 66 8.51 22.37 3.74
CA THR A 66 8.88 23.74 4.12
C THR A 66 10.12 24.20 3.35
N HIS A 67 11.18 23.38 3.32
CA HIS A 67 12.37 23.68 2.54
C HIS A 67 12.09 23.80 1.03
N CYS A 68 11.27 22.91 0.47
CA CYS A 68 10.88 22.96 -0.94
C CYS A 68 10.15 24.26 -1.27
N THR A 69 9.19 24.69 -0.45
CA THR A 69 8.44 25.94 -0.65
C THR A 69 9.36 27.16 -0.56
N LEU A 70 10.25 27.21 0.45
CA LEU A 70 11.20 28.31 0.62
C LEU A 70 12.20 28.45 -0.53
N ASN A 71 12.59 27.33 -1.15
CA ASN A 71 13.59 27.29 -2.22
C ASN A 71 12.99 27.17 -3.63
N GLY A 72 11.67 27.31 -3.78
CA GLY A 72 10.98 27.25 -5.08
C GLY A 72 11.07 25.88 -5.78
N VAL A 73 11.18 24.79 -5.02
CA VAL A 73 11.27 23.42 -5.58
C VAL A 73 9.87 22.91 -5.91
N THR A 74 9.52 22.92 -7.19
CA THR A 74 8.19 22.51 -7.70
C THR A 74 8.11 21.04 -8.13
N ARG A 75 9.24 20.35 -8.23
CA ARG A 75 9.32 18.95 -8.68
C ARG A 75 10.16 18.13 -7.72
N LEU A 76 9.58 17.04 -7.23
CA LEU A 76 10.22 16.15 -6.28
C LEU A 76 10.18 14.71 -6.80
N SER A 77 11.36 14.09 -6.89
CA SER A 77 11.49 12.69 -7.29
C SER A 77 11.98 11.87 -6.09
N MET A 78 11.21 10.86 -5.70
CA MET A 78 11.58 10.00 -4.58
C MET A 78 11.32 8.52 -4.88
N PRO A 79 12.10 7.60 -4.28
CA PRO A 79 11.76 6.18 -4.28
C PRO A 79 10.57 5.92 -3.35
N ARG A 80 10.04 4.69 -3.34
CA ARG A 80 9.14 4.26 -2.25
C ARG A 80 9.87 4.33 -0.90
N ILE A 81 9.57 5.36 -0.09
CA ILE A 81 10.15 5.58 1.23
C ILE A 81 9.43 4.76 2.31
N GLY A 82 10.15 4.36 3.36
CA GLY A 82 9.63 3.52 4.45
C GLY A 82 9.43 2.05 4.09
N CYS A 83 9.50 1.67 2.80
CA CYS A 83 9.43 0.27 2.38
C CYS A 83 10.79 -0.44 2.51
N GLY A 84 10.78 -1.72 2.87
CA GLY A 84 11.99 -2.53 3.07
C GLY A 84 12.37 -2.73 4.54
N LEU A 85 13.63 -2.42 4.91
CA LEU A 85 14.17 -2.64 6.26
C LEU A 85 13.45 -1.83 7.36
N ASP A 86 12.78 -0.75 6.97
CA ASP A 86 12.02 0.13 7.86
C ASP A 86 10.63 -0.41 8.21
N ARG A 87 10.16 -1.43 7.48
CA ARG A 87 8.87 -2.13 7.68
C ARG A 87 7.64 -1.21 7.75
N LEU A 88 7.70 0.01 7.20
CA LEU A 88 6.52 0.87 7.07
C LEU A 88 5.72 0.45 5.84
N HIS A 89 4.40 0.53 5.97
CA HIS A 89 3.48 0.17 4.88
C HIS A 89 3.39 1.31 3.87
N TRP A 90 3.76 1.02 2.62
CA TRP A 90 3.75 2.01 1.54
C TRP A 90 2.37 2.66 1.37
N ASP A 91 1.29 1.91 1.51
CA ASP A 91 -0.08 2.42 1.37
C ASP A 91 -0.41 3.55 2.35
N ARG A 92 0.07 3.45 3.61
CA ARG A 92 -0.10 4.54 4.58
C ARG A 92 0.79 5.72 4.23
N VAL A 93 2.03 5.44 3.82
CA VAL A 93 3.01 6.48 3.44
C VAL A 93 2.55 7.25 2.20
N SER A 94 1.96 6.59 1.19
CA SER A 94 1.46 7.23 -0.01
C SER A 94 0.27 8.14 0.29
N VAL A 95 -0.62 7.75 1.19
CA VAL A 95 -1.72 8.62 1.65
C VAL A 95 -1.18 9.84 2.38
N ILE A 96 -0.18 9.67 3.26
CA ILE A 96 0.46 10.80 3.94
C ILE A 96 1.11 11.73 2.92
N LEU A 97 1.87 11.20 1.95
CA LEU A 97 2.50 11.99 0.89
C LEU A 97 1.45 12.74 0.05
N GLU A 98 0.40 12.05 -0.38
CA GLU A 98 -0.67 12.66 -1.16
C GLU A 98 -1.33 13.80 -0.38
N GLN A 99 -1.74 13.56 0.87
CA GLN A 99 -2.35 14.58 1.72
C GLN A 99 -1.42 15.79 1.96
N MET A 100 -0.13 15.55 2.21
CA MET A 100 0.83 16.61 2.51
C MET A 100 1.13 17.51 1.31
N PHE A 101 1.23 16.92 0.12
CA PHE A 101 1.64 17.64 -1.09
C PHE A 101 0.46 18.10 -1.97
N LYS A 102 -0.77 17.63 -1.73
CA LYS A 102 -1.98 17.97 -2.51
C LYS A 102 -2.21 19.47 -2.73
N HIS A 103 -1.93 20.29 -1.72
CA HIS A 103 -2.18 21.75 -1.75
C HIS A 103 -0.89 22.57 -1.86
N SER A 104 0.25 21.93 -2.10
CA SER A 104 1.57 22.59 -2.05
C SER A 104 2.08 23.07 -3.41
N GLY A 105 1.42 22.71 -4.51
CA GLY A 105 1.91 22.97 -5.87
C GLY A 105 3.16 22.17 -6.26
N ILE A 106 3.60 21.22 -5.42
CA ILE A 106 4.78 20.38 -5.66
C ILE A 106 4.35 19.08 -6.34
N SER A 107 4.87 18.82 -7.53
CA SER A 107 4.66 17.56 -8.22
C SER A 107 5.61 16.48 -7.69
N VAL A 108 5.06 15.44 -7.06
CA VAL A 108 5.81 14.31 -6.52
C VAL A 108 5.75 13.13 -7.49
N THR A 109 6.92 12.69 -7.97
CA THR A 109 7.06 11.49 -8.81
C THR A 109 7.70 10.36 -8.02
N ILE A 110 6.97 9.24 -7.88
CA ILE A 110 7.44 8.04 -7.17
C ILE A 110 8.08 7.07 -8.15
N TYR A 111 9.32 6.67 -7.88
CA TYR A 111 10.03 5.64 -8.66
C TYR A 111 10.08 4.32 -7.90
N SER A 112 9.65 3.23 -8.55
CA SER A 112 9.83 1.86 -8.06
C SER A 112 10.87 1.13 -8.91
N LEU A 113 11.89 0.55 -8.29
CA LEU A 113 12.83 -0.31 -9.00
C LEU A 113 12.14 -1.63 -9.41
N PRO A 114 12.26 -2.06 -10.68
CA PRO A 114 11.68 -3.31 -11.15
C PRO A 114 12.29 -4.51 -10.42
N GLU A 115 11.46 -5.53 -10.21
CA GLU A 115 11.70 -6.65 -9.29
C GLU A 115 12.96 -7.46 -9.61
N ARG A 116 13.40 -7.49 -10.88
CA ARG A 116 14.64 -8.13 -11.35
C ARG A 116 15.93 -7.57 -10.71
N ALA A 117 15.90 -6.34 -10.20
CA ALA A 117 17.04 -5.74 -9.50
C ALA A 117 17.10 -6.11 -8.00
N LYS A 118 16.02 -6.67 -7.42
CA LYS A 118 15.98 -7.04 -5.99
C LYS A 118 16.69 -8.36 -5.70
N THR A 119 16.72 -9.29 -6.66
CA THR A 119 17.37 -10.60 -6.52
C THR A 119 18.90 -10.51 -6.50
N HIS A 120 19.48 -9.54 -7.21
CA HIS A 120 20.93 -9.29 -7.21
C HIS A 120 21.44 -8.49 -5.97
N MET A 121 20.56 -8.09 -5.05
CA MET A 121 20.99 -7.43 -3.80
C MET A 121 21.40 -8.42 -2.70
N SER A 122 21.17 -9.72 -2.88
CA SER A 122 21.44 -10.76 -1.88
C SER A 122 22.82 -11.41 -2.00
N THR A 123 23.46 -11.36 -3.17
CA THR A 123 24.72 -12.08 -3.41
C THR A 123 25.56 -11.31 -4.44
N GLY A 124 26.75 -10.89 -4.01
CA GLY A 124 27.96 -10.63 -4.81
C GLY A 124 27.89 -9.85 -6.14
N GLY A 125 28.70 -8.80 -6.24
CA GLY A 125 29.37 -8.43 -7.51
C GLY A 125 28.52 -7.72 -8.57
N LEU A 126 28.80 -6.43 -8.75
CA LEU A 126 28.19 -5.55 -9.75
C LEU A 126 28.67 -5.85 -11.17
N LYS A 127 27.74 -6.17 -12.09
CA LYS A 127 27.86 -5.86 -13.52
C LYS A 127 26.54 -5.26 -13.99
N TYR A 128 26.55 -3.96 -14.27
CA TYR A 128 25.39 -3.25 -14.81
C TYR A 128 25.32 -3.50 -16.32
N LEU A 129 24.25 -4.15 -16.79
CA LEU A 129 23.77 -3.93 -18.16
C LEU A 129 22.94 -2.64 -18.17
N LEU A 130 23.49 -1.62 -18.80
CA LEU A 130 22.75 -0.50 -19.37
C LEU A 130 22.23 -0.96 -20.73
N THR A 131 20.92 -1.02 -20.92
CA THR A 131 20.32 -1.11 -22.26
C THR A 131 19.34 0.05 -22.48
N GLU A 132 19.81 0.96 -23.33
CA GLU A 132 19.11 1.55 -24.47
C GLU A 132 17.93 2.49 -24.22
N LYS A 133 18.24 3.70 -23.73
CA LYS A 133 17.48 4.92 -24.09
C LYS A 133 18.32 6.15 -24.45
N ASP A 134 19.63 6.01 -24.68
CA ASP A 134 20.53 7.14 -24.97
C ASP A 134 21.07 7.18 -26.41
N LYS A 135 20.41 6.55 -27.39
CA LYS A 135 20.70 6.76 -28.81
C LYS A 135 19.42 6.87 -29.63
N LEU A 136 18.83 8.07 -29.64
CA LEU A 136 18.34 8.73 -30.87
C LEU A 136 17.77 10.10 -30.48
N ARG A 137 18.66 11.08 -30.43
CA ARG A 137 18.34 12.47 -30.72
C ARG A 137 19.35 12.88 -31.79
N SER A 138 18.85 13.52 -32.84
CA SER A 138 19.53 13.95 -34.09
C SER A 138 19.46 12.94 -35.25
N GLN A 139 18.45 13.06 -36.11
CA GLN A 139 18.61 13.56 -37.50
C GLN A 139 17.26 13.56 -38.26
N ASP A 140 16.91 14.75 -38.72
CA ASP A 140 16.34 15.16 -40.01
C ASP A 140 15.08 14.53 -40.64
N SER A 141 14.35 15.48 -41.22
CA SER A 141 13.18 15.48 -42.10
C SER A 141 13.25 14.58 -43.34
N PHE A 142 12.13 13.94 -43.74
CA PHE A 142 11.34 14.26 -44.96
C PHE A 142 10.18 13.25 -45.19
N ASP A 143 9.05 13.82 -45.62
CA ASP A 143 7.93 13.34 -46.48
C ASP A 143 6.90 12.23 -46.12
N LYS A 144 5.64 12.74 -46.13
CA LYS A 144 4.35 12.28 -46.74
C LYS A 144 3.66 10.94 -46.41
N LYS A 145 2.41 11.14 -45.91
CA LYS A 145 1.09 10.55 -46.22
C LYS A 145 0.99 9.02 -46.43
N GLN A 146 0.09 8.36 -45.67
CA GLN A 146 -1.14 7.78 -46.25
C GLN A 146 -2.18 7.33 -45.19
N ASP A 147 -3.41 7.81 -45.41
CA ASP A 147 -4.76 7.28 -45.22
C ASP A 147 -5.38 6.81 -43.88
N THR A 148 -6.65 7.17 -43.83
CA THR A 148 -7.70 7.17 -42.82
C THR A 148 -8.27 5.79 -42.49
N MET A 149 -8.51 5.53 -41.20
CA MET A 149 -9.68 4.79 -40.70
C MET A 149 -10.06 5.30 -39.29
N PRO A 150 -11.36 5.48 -38.96
CA PRO A 150 -11.77 5.93 -37.63
C PRO A 150 -11.55 4.80 -36.60
N PRO A 151 -11.15 5.13 -35.35
CA PRO A 151 -10.99 4.12 -34.31
C PRO A 151 -12.35 3.59 -33.84
N PRO A 152 -12.45 2.31 -33.46
CA PRO A 152 -13.71 1.68 -33.04
C PRO A 152 -14.24 2.30 -31.73
N PRO A 153 -15.57 2.34 -31.53
CA PRO A 153 -16.18 2.91 -30.34
C PRO A 153 -15.99 1.97 -29.15
N GLY A 154 -15.35 2.45 -28.08
CA GLY A 154 -15.25 1.70 -26.83
C GLY A 154 -13.86 1.66 -26.20
N ARG A 155 -13.16 2.79 -26.13
CA ARG A 155 -12.05 2.94 -25.15
C ARG A 155 -12.57 3.73 -23.96
N SER A 156 -13.17 2.99 -23.01
CA SER A 156 -13.42 3.52 -21.67
C SER A 156 -12.10 4.05 -21.10
N LEU A 157 -12.13 5.30 -20.66
CA LEU A 157 -11.00 6.01 -20.07
C LEU A 157 -10.38 5.11 -18.98
N LYS A 158 -9.06 4.89 -19.07
CA LYS A 158 -8.27 4.23 -18.01
C LYS A 158 -8.33 5.08 -16.73
N GLY A 159 -9.44 4.99 -16.00
CA GLY A 159 -9.49 5.32 -14.59
C GLY A 159 -8.58 4.33 -13.88
N SER A 160 -7.50 4.82 -13.26
CA SER A 160 -6.65 3.97 -12.43
C SER A 160 -7.49 3.46 -11.26
N TRP A 161 -7.87 2.18 -11.29
CA TRP A 161 -8.45 1.51 -10.14
C TRP A 161 -7.47 1.62 -8.96
N ARG A 162 -7.98 1.97 -7.78
CA ARG A 162 -7.19 2.13 -6.57
C ARG A 162 -7.99 1.66 -5.36
N LEU A 163 -7.28 1.13 -4.39
CA LEU A 163 -7.83 0.82 -3.07
C LEU A 163 -8.12 2.14 -2.34
N ASN A 164 -9.33 2.26 -1.79
CA ASN A 164 -9.66 3.35 -0.87
C ASN A 164 -9.31 2.91 0.55
N TYR A 165 -8.83 3.83 1.39
CA TYR A 165 -8.53 3.56 2.80
C TYR A 165 -9.36 4.46 3.68
N PHE A 166 -9.94 3.89 4.73
CA PHE A 166 -10.75 4.61 5.70
C PHE A 166 -10.34 4.24 7.13
N THR A 167 -10.24 5.25 8.00
CA THR A 167 -9.94 5.06 9.41
C THR A 167 -11.24 5.09 10.21
N GLY A 168 -11.64 3.96 10.78
CA GLY A 168 -12.91 3.81 11.48
C GLY A 168 -13.32 2.35 11.66
N ASP A 169 -14.50 2.15 12.23
CA ASP A 169 -15.09 0.82 12.35
C ASP A 169 -15.58 0.33 10.98
N LEU A 170 -15.24 -0.91 10.61
CA LEU A 170 -15.73 -1.54 9.38
C LEU A 170 -17.26 -1.63 9.37
N PHE A 171 -17.86 -1.85 10.54
CA PHE A 171 -19.30 -2.08 10.65
C PHE A 171 -20.13 -0.80 10.58
N SER A 172 -19.49 0.37 10.54
CA SER A 172 -20.14 1.67 10.26
C SER A 172 -20.17 2.01 8.77
N CYS A 173 -19.73 1.10 7.89
CA CYS A 173 -19.84 1.29 6.45
C CYS A 173 -21.31 1.41 5.99
N PRO A 174 -21.57 2.12 4.87
CA PRO A 174 -22.92 2.32 4.34
C PRO A 174 -23.76 1.03 4.23
N GLY A 175 -25.07 1.21 4.43
CA GLY A 175 -26.13 0.18 4.46
C GLY A 175 -26.10 -0.84 3.33
N ASP A 176 -25.66 -0.36 2.17
CA ASP A 176 -25.73 -0.98 0.85
C ASP A 176 -24.38 -1.56 0.39
N GLU A 177 -23.30 -1.33 1.12
CA GLU A 177 -22.00 -1.91 0.80
C GLU A 177 -21.91 -3.36 1.27
N ALA A 178 -21.40 -4.20 0.37
CA ALA A 178 -21.09 -5.57 0.73
C ALA A 178 -19.83 -5.63 1.59
N LEU A 179 -19.83 -6.58 2.53
CA LEU A 179 -18.74 -6.76 3.50
C LEU A 179 -17.92 -7.99 3.14
N ALA A 180 -16.61 -7.98 3.38
CA ALA A 180 -15.78 -9.17 3.22
C ALA A 180 -14.81 -9.37 4.38
N HIS A 181 -14.58 -10.62 4.78
CA HIS A 181 -13.49 -11.00 5.68
C HIS A 181 -13.03 -12.45 5.44
N CYS A 182 -11.87 -12.80 6.01
CA CYS A 182 -11.33 -14.16 5.91
C CYS A 182 -11.78 -15.05 7.08
N ILE A 183 -12.07 -16.32 6.77
CA ILE A 183 -12.35 -17.39 7.73
C ILE A 183 -11.67 -18.70 7.33
N SER A 184 -11.76 -19.69 8.23
CA SER A 184 -11.45 -21.10 8.00
C SER A 184 -12.68 -21.90 7.55
N GLU A 185 -12.48 -23.04 6.89
CA GLU A 185 -13.55 -23.98 6.50
C GLU A 185 -14.42 -24.42 7.68
N ASP A 186 -13.79 -24.60 8.85
CA ASP A 186 -14.49 -24.97 10.10
C ASP A 186 -15.44 -23.88 10.65
N CYS A 187 -15.46 -22.69 10.05
CA CYS A 187 -16.30 -21.56 10.45
C CYS A 187 -16.21 -21.21 11.95
N HIS A 188 -15.08 -21.50 12.61
CA HIS A 188 -14.93 -21.33 14.05
C HIS A 188 -15.18 -19.89 14.53
N MET A 189 -14.68 -18.90 13.76
CA MET A 189 -14.89 -17.46 13.96
C MET A 189 -14.74 -17.00 15.43
N GLY A 190 -13.79 -17.58 16.16
CA GLY A 190 -13.67 -17.39 17.61
C GLY A 190 -12.91 -16.14 18.06
N ALA A 191 -12.21 -15.45 17.14
CA ALA A 191 -11.32 -14.35 17.50
C ALA A 191 -11.31 -13.21 16.46
N GLY A 192 -10.82 -12.05 16.90
CA GLY A 192 -10.64 -10.86 16.07
C GLY A 192 -11.94 -10.37 15.43
N ILE A 193 -11.84 -9.83 14.22
CA ILE A 193 -13.00 -9.30 13.50
C ILE A 193 -14.02 -10.40 13.14
N ALA A 194 -13.58 -11.65 12.94
CA ALA A 194 -14.47 -12.76 12.61
C ALA A 194 -15.50 -13.03 13.73
N LEU A 195 -15.11 -12.86 15.00
CA LEU A 195 -16.04 -12.96 16.12
C LEU A 195 -17.12 -11.86 16.07
N MET A 196 -16.75 -10.65 15.65
CA MET A 196 -17.71 -9.55 15.48
C MET A 196 -18.68 -9.83 14.34
N PHE A 197 -18.21 -10.38 13.22
CA PHE A 197 -19.07 -10.86 12.13
C PHE A 197 -20.05 -11.93 12.60
N ARG A 198 -19.58 -12.92 13.37
CA ARG A 198 -20.43 -13.97 13.94
C ARG A 198 -21.52 -13.40 14.84
N LYS A 199 -21.18 -12.48 15.75
CA LYS A 199 -22.13 -11.83 16.64
C LYS A 199 -23.15 -10.97 15.90
N LYS A 200 -22.73 -10.27 14.83
CA LYS A 200 -23.57 -9.30 14.11
C LYS A 200 -24.50 -9.92 13.07
N PHE A 201 -24.01 -10.90 12.29
CA PHE A 201 -24.76 -11.45 11.15
C PHE A 201 -25.33 -12.84 11.39
N ASN A 202 -24.85 -13.53 12.44
CA ASN A 202 -25.15 -14.93 12.71
C ASN A 202 -24.97 -15.81 11.43
N GLY A 203 -25.62 -16.97 11.34
CA GLY A 203 -25.64 -17.76 10.09
C GLY A 203 -24.48 -18.74 9.92
N VAL A 204 -23.85 -19.18 11.01
CA VAL A 204 -22.77 -20.18 10.96
C VAL A 204 -23.24 -21.47 10.28
N GLU A 205 -24.46 -21.92 10.56
CA GLU A 205 -25.01 -23.14 9.96
C GLU A 205 -25.32 -22.96 8.47
N GLU A 206 -25.83 -21.80 8.04
CA GLU A 206 -26.00 -21.47 6.61
C GLU A 206 -24.66 -21.49 5.87
N LEU A 207 -23.59 -20.97 6.49
CA LEU A 207 -22.25 -20.99 5.91
C LEU A 207 -21.72 -22.43 5.76
N LYS A 208 -21.90 -23.27 6.78
CA LYS A 208 -21.50 -24.69 6.73
C LYS A 208 -22.28 -25.48 5.69
N GLN A 209 -23.57 -25.19 5.52
CA GLN A 209 -24.42 -25.85 4.51
C GLN A 209 -23.98 -25.58 3.08
N GLN A 210 -23.32 -24.44 2.82
CA GLN A 210 -22.74 -24.15 1.49
C GLN A 210 -21.53 -25.04 1.16
N LYS A 211 -20.98 -25.78 2.15
CA LYS A 211 -19.86 -26.73 2.00
C LYS A 211 -18.69 -26.18 1.19
N LYS A 212 -18.41 -24.89 1.38
CA LYS A 212 -17.35 -24.18 0.68
C LYS A 212 -15.99 -24.61 1.23
N VAL A 213 -15.01 -24.76 0.34
CA VAL A 213 -13.65 -25.20 0.67
C VAL A 213 -12.64 -24.07 0.53
N THR A 214 -11.41 -24.29 0.98
CA THR A 214 -10.28 -23.35 0.85
C THR A 214 -10.12 -22.91 -0.60
N GLY A 215 -10.01 -21.60 -0.81
CA GLY A 215 -9.97 -20.98 -2.12
C GLY A 215 -11.34 -20.56 -2.66
N GLN A 216 -12.43 -20.83 -1.94
CA GLN A 216 -13.78 -20.38 -2.30
C GLN A 216 -14.28 -19.29 -1.35
N CYS A 217 -15.39 -18.66 -1.74
CA CYS A 217 -16.11 -17.68 -0.96
C CYS A 217 -17.49 -18.21 -0.58
N ALA A 218 -17.79 -18.21 0.72
CA ALA A 218 -19.15 -18.39 1.21
C ALA A 218 -19.86 -17.02 1.29
N VAL A 219 -21.18 -17.02 1.13
CA VAL A 219 -21.96 -15.77 1.02
C VAL A 219 -23.19 -15.85 1.90
N LEU A 220 -23.41 -14.82 2.71
CA LEU A 220 -24.70 -14.59 3.36
C LEU A 220 -25.35 -13.34 2.78
N LYS A 221 -26.64 -13.44 2.44
CA LYS A 221 -27.46 -12.28 2.12
C LYS A 221 -28.15 -11.82 3.40
N ARG A 222 -27.90 -10.58 3.81
CA ARG A 222 -28.51 -9.96 5.00
C ARG A 222 -29.07 -8.59 4.60
N HIS A 223 -30.40 -8.47 4.68
CA HIS A 223 -31.12 -7.29 4.19
C HIS A 223 -30.74 -6.95 2.74
N LYS A 224 -30.26 -5.72 2.50
CA LYS A 224 -29.89 -5.19 1.18
C LYS A 224 -28.41 -5.39 0.83
N ARG A 225 -27.64 -6.17 1.59
CA ARG A 225 -26.21 -6.39 1.33
C ARG A 225 -25.80 -7.86 1.35
N TYR A 226 -24.69 -8.14 0.68
CA TYR A 226 -23.99 -9.41 0.75
C TYR A 226 -22.85 -9.34 1.76
N VAL A 227 -22.64 -10.43 2.49
CA VAL A 227 -21.52 -10.63 3.40
C VAL A 227 -20.71 -11.81 2.89
N TYR A 228 -19.48 -11.53 2.50
CA TYR A 228 -18.54 -12.45 1.90
C TYR A 228 -17.56 -13.01 2.93
N TYR A 229 -17.48 -14.33 2.96
CA TYR A 229 -16.65 -15.11 3.86
C TYR A 229 -15.60 -15.84 3.03
N LEU A 230 -14.42 -15.24 2.90
CA LEU A 230 -13.29 -15.77 2.12
C LEU A 230 -12.67 -16.94 2.87
N ILE A 231 -12.80 -18.15 2.33
CA ILE A 231 -12.26 -19.36 2.96
C ILE A 231 -10.81 -19.51 2.52
N THR A 232 -9.90 -19.15 3.43
CA THR A 232 -8.47 -19.04 3.11
C THR A 232 -7.63 -20.17 3.70
N LYS A 233 -8.22 -20.98 4.60
CA LYS A 233 -7.54 -22.05 5.32
C LYS A 233 -8.53 -23.14 5.73
N LYS A 234 -8.01 -24.35 5.94
CA LYS A 234 -8.81 -25.51 6.39
C LYS A 234 -9.28 -25.37 7.83
N ARG A 235 -8.35 -25.23 8.79
CA ARG A 235 -8.69 -25.05 10.21
C ARG A 235 -8.29 -23.68 10.71
N PHE A 236 -8.94 -23.22 11.79
CA PHE A 236 -8.69 -21.91 12.38
C PHE A 236 -7.21 -21.68 12.78
N ASN A 237 -6.50 -22.76 13.15
CA ASN A 237 -5.09 -22.73 13.57
C ASN A 237 -4.09 -22.88 12.41
N ASN A 238 -4.55 -23.17 11.19
CA ASN A 238 -3.70 -23.14 10.01
C ASN A 238 -3.40 -21.70 9.59
N LYS A 239 -2.33 -21.53 8.80
CA LYS A 239 -2.00 -20.25 8.16
C LYS A 239 -2.50 -20.28 6.71
N PRO A 240 -3.19 -19.24 6.24
CA PRO A 240 -3.57 -19.16 4.84
C PRO A 240 -2.34 -18.95 3.94
N SER A 241 -2.46 -19.30 2.66
CA SER A 241 -1.47 -18.97 1.64
C SER A 241 -1.94 -17.77 0.81
N TYR A 242 -1.01 -17.10 0.13
CA TYR A 242 -1.40 -16.05 -0.83
C TYR A 242 -2.24 -16.60 -1.98
N GLU A 243 -2.02 -17.86 -2.35
CA GLU A 243 -2.77 -18.55 -3.40
C GLU A 243 -4.21 -18.80 -2.98
N SER A 244 -4.45 -19.34 -1.77
CA SER A 244 -5.81 -19.57 -1.28
C SER A 244 -6.58 -18.26 -1.11
N LEU A 245 -5.90 -17.21 -0.65
CA LEU A 245 -6.50 -15.87 -0.60
C LEU A 245 -6.89 -15.38 -1.99
N ARG A 246 -5.98 -15.48 -2.97
CA ARG A 246 -6.25 -15.06 -4.35
C ARG A 246 -7.45 -15.79 -4.94
N GLN A 247 -7.50 -17.11 -4.83
CA GLN A 247 -8.61 -17.93 -5.32
C GLN A 247 -9.94 -17.50 -4.69
N SER A 248 -9.95 -17.30 -3.36
CA SER A 248 -11.18 -16.87 -2.67
C SER A 248 -11.66 -15.48 -3.13
N LEU A 249 -10.73 -14.56 -3.45
CA LEU A 249 -11.05 -13.24 -3.98
C LEU A 249 -11.58 -13.31 -5.42
N GLU A 250 -11.05 -14.21 -6.25
CA GLU A 250 -11.54 -14.46 -7.60
C GLU A 250 -12.95 -15.07 -7.60
N ASP A 251 -13.24 -16.00 -6.68
CA ASP A 251 -14.59 -16.55 -6.47
C ASP A 251 -15.57 -15.47 -5.99
N MET A 252 -15.15 -14.64 -5.02
CA MET A 252 -15.93 -13.48 -4.55
C MET A 252 -16.22 -12.49 -5.68
N LYS A 253 -15.23 -12.17 -6.52
CA LYS A 253 -15.39 -11.27 -7.68
C LYS A 253 -16.42 -11.83 -8.67
N THR A 254 -16.40 -13.13 -8.92
CA THR A 254 -17.36 -13.79 -9.79
C THR A 254 -18.78 -13.60 -9.26
N HIS A 255 -19.00 -13.86 -7.96
CA HIS A 255 -20.29 -13.60 -7.33
C HIS A 255 -20.68 -12.12 -7.39
N CYS A 256 -19.75 -11.19 -7.15
CA CYS A 256 -20.02 -9.76 -7.19
C CYS A 256 -20.51 -9.33 -8.57
N THR A 257 -19.86 -9.81 -9.63
CA THR A 257 -20.19 -9.48 -11.02
C THR A 257 -21.57 -10.00 -11.40
N LEU A 258 -21.89 -11.24 -11.02
CA LEU A 258 -23.18 -11.87 -11.29
C LEU A 258 -24.36 -11.19 -10.55
N ASN A 259 -24.10 -10.61 -9.37
CA ASN A 259 -25.14 -10.02 -8.51
C ASN A 259 -25.13 -8.49 -8.53
N GLY A 260 -24.38 -7.86 -9.44
CA GLY A 260 -24.32 -6.40 -9.56
C GLY A 260 -23.71 -5.68 -8.34
N VAL A 261 -22.85 -6.35 -7.57
CA VAL A 261 -22.18 -5.74 -6.41
C VAL A 261 -20.98 -4.92 -6.88
N THR A 262 -21.08 -3.60 -6.74
CA THR A 262 -20.05 -2.65 -7.21
C THR A 262 -19.23 -2.03 -6.09
N ARG A 263 -19.61 -2.23 -4.81
CA ARG A 263 -18.94 -1.63 -3.65
C ARG A 263 -18.69 -2.67 -2.56
N LEU A 264 -17.42 -2.80 -2.18
CA LEU A 264 -16.94 -3.72 -1.15
C LEU A 264 -16.22 -2.96 -0.04
N SER A 265 -16.53 -3.33 1.20
CA SER A 265 -15.86 -2.85 2.40
C SER A 265 -15.28 -4.02 3.18
N MET A 266 -13.97 -3.95 3.48
CA MET A 266 -13.27 -5.05 4.14
C MET A 266 -12.17 -4.52 5.07
N PRO A 267 -11.76 -5.29 6.09
CA PRO A 267 -10.62 -4.92 6.92
C PRO A 267 -9.32 -5.22 6.16
N ARG A 268 -8.17 -5.04 6.82
CA ARG A 268 -6.89 -5.60 6.33
C ARG A 268 -6.88 -7.12 6.41
N ILE A 269 -7.52 -7.77 5.44
CA ILE A 269 -7.70 -9.22 5.39
C ILE A 269 -6.36 -9.98 5.38
N GLY A 270 -6.33 -11.13 6.05
CA GLY A 270 -5.15 -12.00 6.13
C GLY A 270 -3.95 -11.47 6.93
N CYS A 271 -3.97 -10.22 7.41
CA CYS A 271 -2.77 -9.56 7.96
C CYS A 271 -2.68 -9.54 9.49
N GLY A 272 -3.71 -9.99 10.20
CA GLY A 272 -3.72 -10.10 11.66
C GLY A 272 -3.16 -11.45 12.13
N LEU A 273 -4.03 -12.28 12.70
CA LEU A 273 -3.69 -13.62 13.19
C LEU A 273 -3.15 -14.55 12.09
N ASP A 274 -3.52 -14.28 10.85
CA ASP A 274 -3.13 -15.05 9.66
C ASP A 274 -1.70 -14.71 9.15
N ARG A 275 -1.09 -13.65 9.67
CA ARG A 275 0.32 -13.24 9.45
C ARG A 275 0.74 -13.02 7.98
N LEU A 276 -0.20 -12.80 7.05
CA LEU A 276 0.15 -12.35 5.70
C LEU A 276 0.64 -10.90 5.74
N HIS A 277 1.45 -10.53 4.74
CA HIS A 277 1.94 -9.17 4.59
C HIS A 277 0.97 -8.36 3.75
N TRP A 278 0.47 -7.26 4.32
CA TRP A 278 -0.49 -6.39 3.65
C TRP A 278 0.03 -5.87 2.30
N ASP A 279 1.33 -5.57 2.19
CA ASP A 279 1.94 -5.09 0.94
C ASP A 279 1.82 -6.09 -0.22
N ARG A 280 1.67 -7.39 0.07
CA ARG A 280 1.39 -8.41 -0.96
C ARG A 280 -0.11 -8.58 -1.16
N VAL A 281 -0.90 -8.54 -0.09
CA VAL A 281 -2.36 -8.65 -0.15
C VAL A 281 -2.98 -7.50 -0.97
N SER A 282 -2.50 -6.27 -0.79
CA SER A 282 -2.99 -5.11 -1.55
C SER A 282 -2.71 -5.24 -3.05
N VAL A 283 -1.54 -5.80 -3.42
CA VAL A 283 -1.21 -6.10 -4.82
C VAL A 283 -2.14 -7.16 -5.40
N ILE A 284 -2.46 -8.22 -4.64
CA ILE A 284 -3.41 -9.24 -5.08
C ILE A 284 -4.80 -8.64 -5.27
N LEU A 285 -5.27 -7.80 -4.33
CA LEU A 285 -6.54 -7.09 -4.47
C LEU A 285 -6.57 -6.22 -5.74
N GLU A 286 -5.49 -5.47 -6.00
CA GLU A 286 -5.38 -4.69 -7.23
C GLU A 286 -5.47 -5.59 -8.47
N GLN A 287 -4.69 -6.67 -8.52
CA GLN A 287 -4.70 -7.59 -9.67
C GLN A 287 -6.08 -8.20 -9.93
N VAL A 288 -6.82 -8.56 -8.87
CA VAL A 288 -8.14 -9.18 -9.00
C VAL A 288 -9.20 -8.16 -9.44
N PHE A 289 -9.23 -6.96 -8.85
CA PHE A 289 -10.35 -6.01 -9.00
C PHE A 289 -10.11 -4.88 -10.01
N LYS A 290 -8.88 -4.66 -10.49
CA LYS A 290 -8.54 -3.54 -11.39
C LYS A 290 -9.41 -3.40 -12.64
N HIS A 291 -9.95 -4.49 -13.15
CA HIS A 291 -10.76 -4.53 -14.37
C HIS A 291 -12.22 -4.96 -14.12
N SER A 292 -12.68 -4.97 -12.87
CA SER A 292 -14.04 -5.44 -12.54
C SER A 292 -15.06 -4.33 -12.32
N GLY A 293 -14.63 -3.05 -12.27
CA GLY A 293 -15.53 -1.93 -11.93
C GLY A 293 -16.00 -1.92 -10.48
N ILE A 294 -15.45 -2.79 -9.62
CA ILE A 294 -15.82 -2.91 -8.20
C ILE A 294 -14.90 -2.02 -7.37
N SER A 295 -15.46 -1.07 -6.63
CA SER A 295 -14.72 -0.26 -5.66
C SER A 295 -14.48 -1.04 -4.37
N VAL A 296 -13.24 -1.01 -3.87
CA VAL A 296 -12.85 -1.67 -2.61
C VAL A 296 -12.35 -0.63 -1.61
N THR A 297 -12.96 -0.62 -0.42
CA THR A 297 -12.60 0.26 0.70
C THR A 297 -12.05 -0.57 1.86
N ILE A 298 -10.84 -0.23 2.30
CA ILE A 298 -10.12 -0.89 3.38
C ILE A 298 -10.28 -0.10 4.67
N TYR A 299 -10.91 -0.72 5.66
CA TYR A 299 -11.10 -0.13 6.98
C TYR A 299 -9.94 -0.51 7.91
N SER A 300 -9.48 0.46 8.70
CA SER A 300 -8.51 0.25 9.77
C SER A 300 -8.94 1.05 10.99
N LEU A 301 -8.94 0.43 12.17
CA LEU A 301 -9.20 1.16 13.41
C LEU A 301 -8.10 2.20 13.65
N PRO A 302 -8.42 3.36 14.24
CA PRO A 302 -7.41 4.31 14.69
C PRO A 302 -6.50 3.63 15.73
N GLU A 303 -5.20 3.91 15.70
CA GLU A 303 -4.29 3.47 16.75
C GLU A 303 -4.78 4.06 18.08
N ARG A 304 -4.96 3.21 19.10
CA ARG A 304 -5.10 3.72 20.47
C ARG A 304 -3.81 4.47 20.77
N ALA A 305 -3.88 5.79 20.89
CA ALA A 305 -2.84 6.53 21.58
C ALA A 305 -2.71 5.87 22.96
N GLU A 306 -1.54 5.30 23.25
CA GLU A 306 -1.21 4.85 24.60
C GLU A 306 -1.31 6.09 25.49
N MET A 307 -2.44 6.23 26.21
CA MET A 307 -2.51 7.13 27.35
C MET A 307 -1.46 6.63 28.32
N THR A 308 -0.33 7.32 28.34
CA THR A 308 0.68 7.19 29.37
C THR A 308 -0.01 7.62 30.65
N VAL A 309 -0.52 6.66 31.41
CA VAL A 309 -1.01 6.90 32.76
C VAL A 309 0.22 7.33 33.55
N MET A 310 0.31 8.63 33.82
CA MET A 310 1.29 9.17 34.74
C MET A 310 1.06 8.49 36.08
N HIS A 311 2.06 7.75 36.54
CA HIS A 311 2.09 7.21 37.89
C HIS A 311 2.24 8.40 38.84
N GLU A 312 1.14 8.90 39.38
CA GLU A 312 1.20 9.74 40.57
C GLU A 312 1.48 8.84 41.77
N SER A 313 2.74 8.84 42.17
CA SER A 313 3.18 8.37 43.48
C SER A 313 2.63 9.34 44.52
N HIS A 314 1.57 8.94 45.23
CA HIS A 314 1.24 9.56 46.50
C HIS A 314 1.88 8.77 47.65
N ARG A 315 2.55 9.58 48.47
CA ARG A 315 3.34 9.32 49.68
C ARG A 315 2.77 8.28 50.63
#